data_AF-A0A2S8GIG1-F1
#
_entry.id   AF-A0A2S8GIG1-F1
#
_cell.length_a   1.000
_cell.length_b   1.000
_cell.length_c   1.000
_cell.angle_alpha   90.00
_cell.angle_beta   90.00
_cell.angle_gamma   90.00
#
_symmetry.space_group_name_H-M   'P 1'
#
loop_
_entity.id
_entity.type
_entity.pdbx_description
1 polymer ?
#
loop_
_entity_poly.entity_id
_entity_poly.type
_entity_poly.pdbx_seq_one_letter_code
_entity_poly.pdbx_strand_id
1 'polypeptide(L)'
;MNTPQENPYASPQVDEFVEVLPDSEEGTNKEFEMRIGKIVGESPLSLPKVCLYCASDIEDDYSLRRCAKYQRLRLLEALPPVSFQLFYSTCSRCLAKAADWRRGRRKAWYFTGFTAIVGAAAFATMIALSPGREVAPQDPWLYVCFTSGIAVIGGFFRVLYCESQLPKFPELNSYDEDTFAVSGAGWKFIQRYR
;
A
#
# COMPACT_ATOMS: atom_id res chain seq x y z
N MET A 1 -4.33 3.64 29.51
CA MET A 1 -5.06 4.75 28.86
C MET A 1 -5.10 4.43 27.38
N ASN A 2 -6.29 4.39 26.77
CA ASN A 2 -6.43 4.19 25.33
C ASN A 2 -6.25 5.54 24.65
N THR A 3 -5.09 5.78 24.04
CA THR A 3 -4.91 6.94 23.17
C THR A 3 -5.88 6.83 21.99
N PRO A 4 -6.67 7.88 21.69
CA PRO A 4 -7.57 7.86 20.54
C PRO A 4 -6.76 7.80 19.24
N GLN A 5 -7.33 7.14 18.22
CA GLN A 5 -6.77 7.12 16.87
C GLN A 5 -6.72 8.56 16.34
N GLU A 6 -5.52 9.11 16.15
CA GLU A 6 -5.32 10.49 15.68
C GLU A 6 -5.93 10.68 14.28
N ASN A 7 -6.68 11.78 14.14
CA ASN A 7 -7.46 12.09 12.93
C ASN A 7 -6.52 12.34 11.72
N PRO A 8 -6.65 11.57 10.62
CA PRO A 8 -5.77 11.67 9.45
C PRO A 8 -5.94 12.95 8.59
N TYR A 9 -6.85 13.86 8.93
CA TYR A 9 -7.20 15.02 8.08
C TYR A 9 -6.76 16.41 8.62
N ALA A 10 -6.00 16.49 9.71
CA ALA A 10 -5.56 17.77 10.29
C ALA A 10 -4.11 18.16 9.88
N SER A 11 -3.95 18.80 8.71
CA SER A 11 -2.67 19.37 8.18
C SER A 11 -1.58 18.35 7.77
N PRO A 12 -0.66 18.68 6.84
CA PRO A 12 -0.06 17.67 5.95
C PRO A 12 0.91 16.78 6.71
N GLN A 13 0.42 15.60 7.08
CA GLN A 13 1.22 14.46 7.48
C GLN A 13 1.93 13.97 6.21
N VAL A 14 3.08 14.58 5.88
CA VAL A 14 3.87 14.15 4.72
C VAL A 14 4.77 13.02 5.17
N ASP A 15 4.31 11.80 4.96
CA ASP A 15 5.15 10.61 5.07
C ASP A 15 6.01 10.54 3.82
N GLU A 16 7.33 10.68 3.98
CA GLU A 16 8.30 10.64 2.87
C GLU A 16 9.03 9.31 2.85
N PHE A 17 9.18 8.73 1.66
CA PHE A 17 9.95 7.50 1.45
C PHE A 17 11.11 7.80 0.51
N VAL A 18 12.32 7.88 1.07
CA VAL A 18 13.53 8.30 0.36
C VAL A 18 14.55 7.16 0.33
N GLU A 19 15.31 7.05 -0.76
CA GLU A 19 16.45 6.13 -0.85
C GLU A 19 17.63 6.67 -0.03
N VAL A 20 18.39 5.76 0.60
CA VAL A 20 19.34 6.10 1.65
C VAL A 20 20.78 5.89 1.18
N LEU A 21 21.62 6.91 1.34
CA LEU A 21 23.06 6.79 1.18
C LEU A 21 23.71 6.19 2.44
N PRO A 22 24.74 5.34 2.32
CA PRO A 22 25.31 4.59 3.43
C PRO A 22 25.76 5.45 4.61
N ASP A 23 26.29 6.65 4.36
CA ASP A 23 26.82 7.57 5.38
C ASP A 23 25.76 8.07 6.38
N SER A 24 24.47 7.98 6.02
CA SER A 24 23.38 8.43 6.90
C SER A 24 22.95 7.41 7.96
N GLU A 25 23.48 6.19 7.93
CA GLU A 25 23.11 5.12 8.87
C GLU A 25 24.06 4.96 10.07
N GLU A 26 25.27 5.53 10.02
CA GLU A 26 26.34 5.24 11.00
C GLU A 26 26.03 5.70 12.43
N GLY A 27 25.08 6.64 12.62
CA GLY A 27 24.66 7.17 13.93
C GLY A 27 23.25 6.77 14.39
N THR A 28 22.66 5.73 13.80
CA THR A 28 21.25 5.35 14.04
C THR A 28 21.08 4.23 15.06
N ASN A 29 20.00 4.27 15.87
CA ASN A 29 19.67 3.20 16.82
C ASN A 29 19.36 1.91 16.04
N LYS A 30 19.82 0.76 16.53
CA LYS A 30 19.60 -0.57 15.93
C LYS A 30 18.77 -1.50 16.81
N GLU A 31 18.47 -1.08 18.03
CA GLU A 31 17.68 -1.84 18.98
C GLU A 31 16.19 -1.62 18.69
N PHE A 32 15.48 -2.72 18.46
CA PHE A 32 14.04 -2.72 18.25
C PHE A 32 13.41 -3.96 18.86
N GLU A 33 12.14 -3.84 19.20
CA GLU A 33 11.30 -4.92 19.71
C GLU A 33 10.11 -5.17 18.78
N MET A 34 9.63 -6.41 18.76
CA MET A 34 8.38 -6.75 18.07
C MET A 34 7.22 -6.80 19.07
N ARG A 35 6.26 -5.87 18.96
CA ARG A 35 5.04 -5.86 19.78
C ARG A 35 3.80 -6.03 18.92
N ILE A 36 3.11 -7.18 19.08
CA ILE A 36 1.85 -7.49 18.37
C ILE A 36 2.01 -7.30 16.85
N GLY A 37 3.11 -7.77 16.28
CA GLY A 37 3.40 -7.64 14.84
C GLY A 37 3.83 -6.25 14.38
N LYS A 38 4.04 -5.30 15.30
CA LYS A 38 4.59 -3.97 15.04
C LYS A 38 6.06 -3.93 15.43
N ILE A 39 6.84 -3.19 14.67
CA ILE A 39 8.24 -2.86 14.97
C ILE A 39 8.23 -1.66 15.90
N VAL A 40 8.85 -1.77 17.08
CA VAL A 40 8.95 -0.70 18.08
C VAL A 40 10.41 -0.38 18.31
N GLY A 41 10.78 0.89 18.26
CA GLY A 41 12.14 1.34 18.58
C GLY A 41 12.23 2.86 18.63
N GLU A 42 13.40 3.37 18.99
CA GLU A 42 13.64 4.81 19.11
C GLU A 42 14.13 5.40 17.79
N SER A 43 13.66 6.60 17.46
CA SER A 43 14.07 7.29 16.25
C SER A 43 15.41 8.01 16.45
N PRO A 44 16.34 8.00 15.47
CA PRO A 44 16.25 7.29 14.19
C PRO A 44 16.56 5.79 14.32
N LEU A 45 15.66 4.93 13.81
CA LEU A 45 15.78 3.47 13.90
C LEU A 45 16.27 2.86 12.59
N SER A 46 17.29 2.01 12.65
CA SER A 46 17.84 1.27 11.53
C SER A 46 17.70 -0.22 11.70
N LEU A 47 16.81 -0.82 10.91
CA LEU A 47 16.56 -2.25 10.93
C LEU A 47 17.73 -3.03 10.34
N PRO A 48 17.91 -4.31 10.68
CA PRO A 48 18.94 -5.16 10.10
C PRO A 48 18.93 -5.19 8.57
N LYS A 49 20.04 -5.61 7.96
CA LYS A 49 20.15 -5.84 6.50
C LYS A 49 19.39 -7.11 6.06
N VAL A 50 18.10 -7.13 6.35
CA VAL A 50 17.14 -8.19 6.07
C VAL A 50 15.93 -7.55 5.41
N CYS A 51 15.39 -8.21 4.38
CA CYS A 51 14.23 -7.69 3.65
C CYS A 51 13.00 -7.61 4.57
N LEU A 52 12.43 -6.41 4.70
CA LEU A 52 11.25 -6.12 5.52
C LEU A 52 10.04 -7.00 5.18
N TYR A 53 9.94 -7.48 3.93
CA TYR A 53 8.76 -8.18 3.44
C TYR A 53 8.88 -9.71 3.44
N CYS A 54 10.04 -10.25 3.04
CA CYS A 54 10.22 -11.69 2.92
C CYS A 54 11.19 -12.29 3.95
N ALA A 55 11.82 -11.45 4.78
CA ALA A 55 12.82 -11.83 5.77
C ALA A 55 14.08 -12.51 5.21
N SER A 56 14.32 -12.44 3.89
CA SER A 56 15.57 -12.90 3.31
C SER A 56 16.69 -11.96 3.69
N ASP A 57 17.88 -12.51 3.96
CA ASP A 57 19.08 -11.71 4.08
C ASP A 57 19.34 -10.99 2.75
N ILE A 58 19.92 -9.79 2.88
CA ILE A 58 20.23 -8.95 1.73
C ILE A 58 21.62 -9.35 1.22
N GLU A 59 21.63 -10.21 0.22
CA GLU A 59 22.84 -10.66 -0.49
C GLU A 59 23.03 -9.92 -1.83
N ASP A 60 21.97 -9.32 -2.36
CA ASP A 60 21.96 -8.73 -3.70
C ASP A 60 22.45 -7.26 -3.71
N ASP A 61 23.32 -6.90 -4.66
CA ASP A 61 23.76 -5.53 -4.92
C ASP A 61 22.62 -4.58 -5.32
N TYR A 62 21.52 -5.13 -5.84
CA TYR A 62 20.31 -4.38 -6.24
C TYR A 62 19.30 -4.20 -5.11
N SER A 63 19.67 -4.52 -3.88
CA SER A 63 18.83 -4.24 -2.73
C SER A 63 18.74 -2.74 -2.48
N LEU A 64 17.54 -2.25 -2.19
CA LEU A 64 17.33 -0.84 -1.89
C LEU A 64 17.18 -0.66 -0.40
N ARG A 65 18.02 0.21 0.14
CA ARG A 65 17.87 0.75 1.49
C ARG A 65 16.99 1.99 1.42
N ARG A 66 15.96 2.02 2.26
CA ARG A 66 14.92 3.06 2.25
C ARG A 66 14.79 3.66 3.64
N CYS A 67 14.47 4.94 3.68
CA CYS A 67 14.11 5.67 4.88
C CYS A 67 12.65 6.08 4.76
N ALA A 68 11.81 5.60 5.69
CA ALA A 68 10.48 6.15 5.91
C ALA A 68 10.61 7.26 6.95
N LYS A 69 10.24 8.48 6.56
CA LYS A 69 10.20 9.65 7.44
C LYS A 69 8.75 9.98 7.75
N TYR A 70 8.43 10.09 9.03
CA TYR A 70 7.10 10.44 9.50
C TYR A 70 7.18 11.80 10.20
N GLN A 71 6.50 12.80 9.66
CA GLN A 71 6.37 14.11 10.31
C GLN A 71 5.02 14.22 11.02
N ARG A 72 5.03 14.54 12.31
CA ARG A 72 3.81 14.72 13.13
C ARG A 72 3.85 16.08 13.82
N LEU A 73 2.78 16.87 13.62
CA LEU A 73 2.60 18.19 14.23
C LEU A 73 2.09 18.04 15.66
N ARG A 74 2.72 18.72 16.62
CA ARG A 74 2.23 18.82 18.00
C ARG A 74 1.30 20.02 18.15
N LEU A 75 0.07 19.89 17.64
CA LEU A 75 -0.92 20.98 17.60
C LEU A 75 -1.29 21.54 18.98
N LEU A 76 -1.19 20.73 20.04
CA LEU A 76 -1.59 21.12 21.40
C LEU A 76 -0.46 21.80 22.20
N GLU A 77 0.80 21.69 21.78
CA GLU A 77 1.95 22.04 22.63
C GLU A 77 2.77 23.23 22.12
N ALA A 78 2.43 23.83 20.97
CA ALA A 78 3.23 24.88 20.30
C ALA A 78 4.72 24.49 20.11
N LEU A 79 5.01 23.18 20.14
CA LEU A 79 6.34 22.61 19.98
C LEU A 79 6.66 22.39 18.50
N PRO A 80 7.96 22.34 18.13
CA PRO A 80 8.36 21.98 16.77
C PRO A 80 7.81 20.60 16.38
N PRO A 81 7.56 20.35 15.09
CA PRO A 81 7.11 19.06 14.60
C PRO A 81 8.11 17.95 14.96
N VAL A 82 7.58 16.77 15.28
CA VAL A 82 8.41 15.59 15.52
C VAL A 82 8.64 14.88 14.20
N SER A 83 9.89 14.50 13.95
CA SER A 83 10.27 13.68 12.81
C SER A 83 10.77 12.33 13.28
N PHE A 84 10.11 11.25 12.87
CA PHE A 84 10.56 9.88 13.07
C PHE A 84 11.19 9.34 11.79
N GLN A 85 12.28 8.59 11.91
CA GLN A 85 12.95 7.97 10.78
C GLN A 85 13.12 6.46 10.98
N LEU A 86 12.72 5.69 9.98
CA LEU A 86 12.90 4.25 9.92
C LEU A 86 13.69 3.86 8.68
N PHE A 87 14.88 3.31 8.88
CA PHE A 87 15.71 2.74 7.84
C PHE A 87 15.44 1.24 7.70
N TYR A 88 15.09 0.79 6.50
CA TYR A 88 14.72 -0.60 6.21
C TYR A 88 15.22 -1.04 4.84
N SER A 89 15.48 -2.34 4.69
CA SER A 89 15.93 -2.93 3.43
C SER A 89 14.81 -3.63 2.68
N THR A 90 14.88 -3.58 1.35
CA THR A 90 14.00 -4.31 0.45
C THR A 90 14.83 -5.10 -0.58
N CYS A 91 14.54 -6.40 -0.73
CA CYS A 91 15.27 -7.22 -1.70
C CYS A 91 14.72 -7.05 -3.13
N SER A 92 15.61 -7.27 -4.11
CA SER A 92 15.32 -7.18 -5.54
C SER A 92 14.09 -8.03 -5.95
N ARG A 93 13.96 -9.23 -5.38
CA ARG A 93 12.86 -10.17 -5.66
C ARG A 93 11.51 -9.62 -5.21
N CYS A 94 11.44 -8.98 -4.04
CA CYS A 94 10.21 -8.36 -3.55
C CYS A 94 9.84 -7.15 -4.40
N LEU A 95 10.83 -6.36 -4.84
CA LEU A 95 10.61 -5.21 -5.72
C LEU A 95 10.09 -5.65 -7.11
N ALA A 96 10.68 -6.70 -7.68
CA ALA A 96 10.26 -7.26 -8.97
C ALA A 96 8.82 -7.80 -8.90
N LYS A 97 8.50 -8.61 -7.87
CA LYS A 97 7.12 -9.08 -7.64
C LYS A 97 6.14 -7.93 -7.45
N ALA A 98 6.52 -6.88 -6.71
CA ALA A 98 5.68 -5.70 -6.54
C ALA A 98 5.45 -4.96 -7.87
N ALA A 99 6.43 -4.93 -8.77
CA ALA A 99 6.26 -4.38 -10.11
C ALA A 99 5.30 -5.23 -10.95
N ASP A 100 5.37 -6.56 -10.86
CA ASP A 100 4.43 -7.47 -11.53
C ASP A 100 2.99 -7.27 -11.05
N TRP A 101 2.79 -7.18 -9.74
CA TRP A 101 1.48 -6.89 -9.16
C TRP A 101 0.95 -5.51 -9.57
N ARG A 102 1.80 -4.47 -9.60
CA ARG A 102 1.44 -3.14 -10.11
C ARG A 102 1.02 -3.18 -11.58
N ARG A 103 1.77 -3.92 -12.41
CA ARG A 103 1.42 -4.14 -13.83
C ARG A 103 0.10 -4.89 -13.96
N GLY A 104 -0.11 -5.93 -13.16
CA GLY A 104 -1.35 -6.70 -13.09
C GLY A 104 -2.56 -5.85 -12.71
N ARG A 105 -2.44 -5.05 -11.64
CA ARG A 105 -3.45 -4.07 -11.21
C ARG A 105 -3.79 -3.08 -12.31
N ARG A 106 -2.77 -2.51 -12.98
CA ARG A 106 -2.96 -1.56 -14.07
C ARG A 106 -3.71 -2.19 -15.25
N LYS A 107 -3.33 -3.40 -15.66
CA LYS A 107 -4.04 -4.16 -16.71
C LYS A 107 -5.49 -4.45 -16.33
N ALA A 108 -5.74 -4.81 -15.07
CA ALA A 108 -7.10 -5.03 -14.58
C ALA A 108 -7.94 -3.76 -14.67
N TRP A 109 -7.41 -2.61 -14.24
CA TRP A 109 -8.11 -1.32 -14.39
C TRP A 109 -8.43 -0.98 -15.84
N TYR A 110 -7.49 -1.15 -16.77
CA TYR A 110 -7.76 -0.92 -18.19
C TYR A 110 -8.84 -1.83 -18.73
N PHE A 111 -8.79 -3.12 -18.38
CA PHE A 111 -9.82 -4.08 -18.79
C PHE A 111 -11.19 -3.68 -18.24
N THR A 112 -11.29 -3.39 -16.93
CA THR A 112 -12.54 -2.94 -16.29
C THR A 112 -13.09 -1.66 -16.91
N GLY A 113 -12.22 -0.68 -17.18
CA GLY A 113 -12.63 0.57 -17.81
C GLY A 113 -13.16 0.35 -19.23
N PHE A 114 -12.47 -0.48 -20.02
CA PHE A 114 -12.91 -0.82 -21.37
C PHE A 114 -14.25 -1.57 -21.37
N THR A 115 -14.42 -2.59 -20.52
CA THR A 115 -15.68 -3.36 -20.43
C THR A 115 -16.83 -2.50 -19.93
N ALA A 116 -16.58 -1.56 -19.00
CA ALA A 116 -17.58 -0.60 -18.56
C ALA A 116 -18.03 0.33 -19.69
N ILE A 117 -17.11 0.83 -20.52
CA ILE A 117 -17.44 1.67 -21.69
C ILE A 117 -18.29 0.88 -22.70
N VAL A 118 -17.89 -0.35 -23.01
CA VAL A 118 -18.65 -1.22 -23.94
C VAL A 118 -20.04 -1.52 -23.40
N GLY A 119 -20.16 -1.83 -22.10
CA GLY A 119 -21.44 -2.06 -21.45
C GLY A 119 -22.34 -0.81 -21.45
N ALA A 120 -21.79 0.36 -21.15
CA ALA A 120 -22.50 1.62 -21.18
C ALA A 120 -22.97 1.99 -22.59
N ALA A 121 -22.13 1.77 -23.61
CA ALA A 121 -22.50 1.98 -25.01
C ALA A 121 -23.64 1.06 -25.44
N ALA A 122 -23.56 -0.24 -25.11
CA ALA A 122 -24.62 -1.22 -25.38
C ALA A 122 -25.95 -0.85 -24.71
N PHE A 123 -25.89 -0.37 -23.47
CA PHE A 123 -27.05 0.11 -22.74
C PHE A 123 -27.65 1.38 -23.36
N ALA A 124 -26.81 2.35 -23.74
CA ALA A 124 -27.25 3.58 -24.40
C ALA A 124 -27.89 3.29 -25.77
N THR A 125 -27.32 2.38 -26.56
CA THR A 125 -27.91 1.95 -27.84
C THR A 125 -29.23 1.22 -27.65
N MET A 126 -29.35 0.42 -26.59
CA MET A 126 -30.61 -0.24 -26.24
C MET A 126 -31.69 0.82 -26.01
N ILE A 127 -31.46 1.79 -25.12
CA ILE A 127 -32.41 2.87 -24.82
C ILE A 127 -32.75 3.70 -26.07
N ALA A 128 -31.75 4.06 -26.88
CA ALA A 128 -31.94 4.91 -28.05
C ALA A 128 -32.76 4.22 -29.16
N LEU A 129 -32.65 2.90 -29.29
CA LEU A 129 -33.34 2.11 -30.32
C LEU A 129 -34.65 1.48 -29.82
N SER A 130 -34.96 1.57 -28.52
CA SER A 130 -36.11 0.91 -27.92
C SER A 130 -37.25 1.82 -27.39
N PRO A 131 -37.45 3.11 -27.77
CA PRO A 131 -38.61 3.83 -27.28
C PRO A 131 -39.89 3.13 -27.79
N GLY A 132 -40.57 2.39 -26.91
CA GLY A 132 -41.77 1.60 -27.21
C GLY A 132 -41.55 0.13 -27.64
N ARG A 133 -40.32 -0.40 -27.57
CA ARG A 133 -40.04 -1.81 -27.93
C ARG A 133 -40.00 -2.68 -26.67
N GLU A 134 -40.76 -3.78 -26.65
CA GLU A 134 -40.64 -4.80 -25.60
C GLU A 134 -39.27 -5.47 -25.71
N VAL A 135 -38.46 -5.32 -24.65
CA VAL A 135 -37.15 -5.95 -24.58
C VAL A 135 -37.36 -7.43 -24.27
N ALA A 136 -37.23 -8.28 -25.28
CA ALA A 136 -37.31 -9.72 -25.10
C ALA A 136 -36.07 -10.23 -24.32
N PRO A 137 -36.20 -11.26 -23.46
CA PRO A 137 -35.08 -11.82 -22.70
C PRO A 137 -33.95 -12.41 -23.58
N GLN A 138 -34.17 -12.54 -24.90
CA GLN A 138 -33.19 -13.00 -25.88
C GLN A 138 -32.51 -11.84 -26.64
N ASP A 139 -32.73 -10.59 -26.22
CA ASP A 139 -32.11 -9.43 -26.88
C ASP A 139 -30.57 -9.49 -26.73
N PRO A 140 -29.81 -9.47 -27.83
CA PRO A 140 -28.35 -9.51 -27.79
C PRO A 140 -27.76 -8.34 -26.97
N TRP A 141 -28.41 -7.19 -26.91
CA TRP A 141 -27.95 -6.04 -26.13
C TRP A 141 -28.03 -6.30 -24.62
N LEU A 142 -29.06 -7.01 -24.14
CA LEU A 142 -29.16 -7.44 -22.74
C LEU A 142 -28.00 -8.37 -22.38
N TYR A 143 -27.66 -9.29 -23.27
CA TYR A 143 -26.54 -10.21 -23.07
C TYR A 143 -25.19 -9.47 -22.97
N VAL A 144 -24.96 -8.47 -23.82
CA VAL A 144 -23.75 -7.62 -23.76
C VAL A 144 -23.71 -6.81 -22.47
N CYS A 145 -24.83 -6.21 -22.05
CA CYS A 145 -24.91 -5.49 -20.77
C CYS A 145 -24.61 -6.42 -19.59
N PHE A 146 -25.18 -7.63 -19.56
CA PHE A 146 -24.98 -8.58 -18.47
C PHE A 146 -23.55 -9.10 -18.40
N THR A 147 -22.98 -9.53 -19.53
CA THR A 147 -21.60 -10.03 -19.60
C THR A 147 -20.58 -8.95 -19.28
N SER A 148 -20.80 -7.72 -19.74
CA SER A 148 -19.96 -6.57 -19.38
C SER A 148 -20.03 -6.27 -17.87
N GLY A 149 -21.21 -6.34 -17.25
CA GLY A 149 -21.38 -6.18 -15.80
C GLY A 149 -20.61 -7.22 -15.00
N ILE A 150 -20.70 -8.51 -15.36
CA ILE A 150 -19.91 -9.58 -14.74
C ILE A 150 -18.41 -9.33 -14.91
N ALA A 151 -17.98 -8.95 -16.12
CA ALA A 151 -16.58 -8.69 -16.42
C ALA A 151 -16.03 -7.51 -15.59
N VAL A 152 -16.82 -6.46 -15.38
CA VAL A 152 -16.48 -5.32 -14.51
C VAL A 152 -16.31 -5.78 -13.07
N ILE A 153 -17.26 -6.55 -12.52
CA ILE A 153 -17.17 -7.10 -11.16
C ILE A 153 -15.92 -7.96 -10.99
N GLY A 154 -15.66 -8.88 -11.92
CA GLY A 154 -14.45 -9.71 -11.90
C GLY A 154 -13.17 -8.89 -12.00
N GLY A 155 -13.18 -7.82 -12.79
CA GLY A 155 -12.10 -6.85 -12.89
C GLY A 155 -11.80 -6.14 -11.57
N PHE A 156 -12.84 -5.69 -10.84
CA PHE A 156 -12.70 -5.11 -9.50
C PHE A 156 -12.09 -6.09 -8.50
N PHE A 157 -12.56 -7.35 -8.46
CA PHE A 157 -11.96 -8.38 -7.60
C PHE A 157 -10.49 -8.60 -7.92
N ARG A 158 -10.12 -8.61 -9.21
CA ARG A 158 -8.71 -8.74 -9.62
C ARG A 158 -7.87 -7.56 -9.17
N VAL A 159 -8.41 -6.33 -9.22
CA VAL A 159 -7.73 -5.14 -8.69
C VAL A 159 -7.48 -5.28 -7.19
N LEU A 160 -8.52 -5.61 -6.41
CA LEU A 160 -8.42 -5.77 -4.96
C LEU A 160 -7.41 -6.87 -4.58
N TYR A 161 -7.42 -7.97 -5.33
CA TYR A 161 -6.46 -9.05 -5.14
C TYR A 161 -5.03 -8.57 -5.40
N CYS A 162 -4.76 -7.91 -6.53
CA CYS A 162 -3.43 -7.37 -6.81
C CYS A 162 -2.99 -6.36 -5.73
N GLU A 163 -3.90 -5.52 -5.24
CA GLU A 163 -3.63 -4.54 -4.19
C GLU A 163 -3.27 -5.20 -2.86
N SER A 164 -3.95 -6.29 -2.48
CA SER A 164 -3.61 -7.06 -1.27
C SER A 164 -2.22 -7.70 -1.31
N GLN A 165 -1.69 -7.97 -2.50
CA GLN A 165 -0.37 -8.60 -2.68
C GLN A 165 0.77 -7.58 -2.78
N LEU A 166 0.46 -6.28 -2.88
CA LEU A 166 1.49 -5.25 -2.93
C LEU A 166 2.15 -5.11 -1.55
N PRO A 167 3.49 -5.00 -1.50
CA PRO A 167 4.16 -4.66 -0.26
C PRO A 167 3.67 -3.30 0.20
N LYS A 168 3.08 -3.26 1.40
CA LYS A 168 2.63 -2.02 2.01
C LYS A 168 3.84 -1.24 2.49
N PHE A 169 3.79 0.07 2.36
CA PHE A 169 4.79 0.91 2.97
C PHE A 169 4.68 0.81 4.48
N PRO A 170 5.80 0.93 5.22
CA PRO A 170 5.72 0.98 6.66
C PRO A 170 4.89 2.21 7.09
N GLU A 171 3.92 1.99 7.97
CA GLU A 171 2.98 3.01 8.45
C GLU A 171 3.17 3.22 9.96
N LEU A 172 3.27 4.48 10.38
CA LEU A 172 3.36 4.85 11.78
C LEU A 172 2.00 4.63 12.46
N ASN A 173 1.94 3.72 13.44
CA ASN A 173 0.72 3.44 14.21
C ASN A 173 0.58 4.32 15.44
N SER A 174 1.66 4.48 16.18
CA SER A 174 1.69 5.21 17.45
C SER A 174 3.12 5.64 17.73
N TYR A 175 3.25 6.70 18.50
CA TYR A 175 4.53 7.19 18.99
C TYR A 175 4.35 7.73 20.41
N ASP A 176 5.40 7.65 21.19
CA ASP A 176 5.51 8.21 22.53
C ASP A 176 6.92 8.76 22.69
N GLU A 177 7.03 10.07 22.88
CA GLU A 177 8.30 10.81 22.84
C GLU A 177 9.14 10.47 21.60
N ASP A 178 10.26 9.76 21.79
CA ASP A 178 11.19 9.32 20.74
C ASP A 178 10.95 7.87 20.27
N THR A 179 10.12 7.12 20.99
CA THR A 179 9.76 5.74 20.67
C THR A 179 8.59 5.71 19.70
N PHE A 180 8.70 4.90 18.66
CA PHE A 180 7.64 4.78 17.65
C PHE A 180 7.34 3.34 17.29
N ALA A 181 6.09 3.08 16.91
CA ALA A 181 5.60 1.75 16.53
C ALA A 181 5.11 1.77 15.08
N VAL A 182 5.66 0.90 14.25
CA VAL A 182 5.41 0.83 12.81
C VAL A 182 4.82 -0.52 12.41
N SER A 183 3.77 -0.48 11.58
CA SER A 183 3.25 -1.66 10.86
C SER A 183 3.67 -1.67 9.40
N GLY A 184 3.41 -2.78 8.70
CA GLY A 184 3.74 -2.92 7.28
C GLY A 184 4.89 -3.90 7.01
N ALA A 185 5.51 -4.41 8.08
CA ALA A 185 6.42 -5.55 7.98
C ALA A 185 5.68 -6.79 7.45
N GLY A 186 6.37 -7.57 6.61
CA GLY A 186 5.85 -8.84 6.12
C GLY A 186 5.76 -9.87 7.25
N TRP A 187 4.80 -10.79 7.14
CA TRP A 187 4.59 -11.83 8.16
C TRP A 187 5.85 -12.63 8.48
N LYS A 188 6.66 -12.95 7.46
CA LYS A 188 7.94 -13.65 7.63
C LYS A 188 8.96 -12.84 8.44
N PHE A 189 8.99 -11.52 8.26
CA PHE A 189 9.88 -10.65 9.01
C PHE A 189 9.46 -10.62 10.48
N ILE A 190 8.16 -10.47 10.72
CA ILE A 190 7.58 -10.53 12.06
C ILE A 190 7.92 -11.85 12.74
N GLN A 191 7.79 -12.99 12.05
CA GLN A 191 8.13 -14.30 12.59
C GLN A 191 9.62 -14.46 12.91
N ARG A 192 10.51 -13.82 12.15
CA ARG A 192 11.96 -13.92 12.34
C ARG A 192 12.46 -13.17 13.57
N TYR A 193 11.78 -12.07 13.94
CA TYR A 193 12.22 -11.15 15.01
C TYR A 193 11.25 -11.09 16.21
N ARG A 194 10.26 -11.97 16.27
CA ARG A 194 9.38 -12.15 17.44
C ARG A 194 10.05 -13.02 18.48
#